data_AF-A0A0D2PJR6-F1
#
_entry.id   AF-A0A0D2PJR6-F1
#
_cell.length_a   1.000
_cell.length_b   1.000
_cell.length_c   1.000
_cell.angle_alpha   90.00
_cell.angle_beta   90.00
_cell.angle_gamma   90.00
#
_symmetry.space_group_name_H-M   'P 1'
#
loop_
_entity.id
_entity.type
_entity.pdbx_description
1 polymer ?
#
loop_
_entity_poly.entity_id
_entity_poly.type
_entity_poly.pdbx_seq_one_letter_code
_entity_poly.pdbx_strand_id
1 'polypeptide(L)'
;MLDMGFEEDVNFTLGKTSLSHQMVMFSATWPAAVHRLAQEYMDLNPVKVVIGSEDLAANHDVMQIVEDLDERARYERLTAFKFSLHWLNRMGSI
;
A
#
# COMPACT_ATOMS: atom_id res chain seq x y z
N MET A 1 7.71 2.30 -5.21
CA MET A 1 8.29 3.08 -6.32
C MET A 1 9.80 3.05 -6.22
N LEU A 2 10.39 3.65 -5.19
CA LEU A 2 11.86 3.66 -5.06
C LEU A 2 12.44 2.28 -4.71
N ASP A 3 11.74 1.47 -3.91
CA ASP A 3 12.11 0.06 -3.66
C ASP A 3 12.13 -0.84 -4.91
N MET A 4 11.53 -0.38 -6.02
CA MET A 4 11.50 -1.10 -7.29
C MET A 4 12.61 -0.62 -8.26
N GLY A 5 13.49 0.28 -7.81
CA GLY A 5 14.62 0.78 -8.60
C GLY A 5 14.35 2.08 -9.38
N PHE A 6 13.21 2.74 -9.18
CA PHE A 6 12.85 3.97 -9.90
C PHE A 6 13.60 5.24 -9.43
N GLU A 7 14.62 5.11 -8.59
CA GLU A 7 15.33 6.26 -8.01
C GLU A 7 16.06 7.09 -9.06
N GLU A 8 16.76 6.44 -9.99
CA GLU A 8 17.43 7.13 -11.09
C GLU A 8 16.44 7.89 -11.97
N ASP A 9 15.28 7.29 -12.27
CA ASP A 9 14.24 7.91 -13.10
C ASP A 9 13.59 9.12 -12.41
N VAL A 10 13.36 9.02 -11.10
CA VAL A 10 12.83 10.13 -10.28
C VAL A 10 13.83 11.29 -10.26
N ASN A 11 15.11 10.99 -9.99
CA ASN A 11 16.17 11.99 -9.97
C ASN A 11 16.34 12.68 -11.32
N PHE A 12 16.30 11.91 -12.42
CA PHE A 12 16.37 12.44 -13.77
C PHE A 12 15.21 13.40 -14.08
N THR A 13 13.97 13.01 -13.72
CA THR A 13 12.78 13.81 -13.99
C THR A 13 12.74 15.08 -13.13
N LEU A 14 13.10 14.98 -11.86
CA LEU A 14 13.19 16.14 -10.97
C LEU A 14 14.29 17.11 -11.42
N GLY A 15 15.44 16.61 -11.88
CA GLY A 15 16.52 17.45 -12.43
C GLY A 15 16.14 18.23 -13.69
N LYS A 16 15.04 17.86 -14.37
CA LYS A 16 14.48 18.57 -15.52
C LYS A 16 13.37 19.55 -15.15
N THR A 17 12.94 19.54 -13.88
CA THR A 17 11.85 20.38 -13.38
C THR A 17 12.37 21.76 -12.98
N SER A 18 11.53 22.79 -13.09
CA SER A 18 11.86 24.15 -12.65
C SER A 18 12.27 24.15 -11.17
N LEU A 19 13.26 24.98 -10.79
CA LEU A 19 13.62 25.16 -9.38
C LEU A 19 12.48 25.74 -8.54
N SER A 20 11.53 26.43 -9.17
CA SER A 20 10.29 26.88 -8.54
C SER A 20 9.18 25.88 -8.85
N HIS A 21 9.10 24.81 -8.06
CA HIS A 21 8.04 23.82 -8.15
C HIS A 21 7.43 23.57 -6.76
N GLN A 22 6.20 23.05 -6.75
CA GLN A 22 5.57 22.53 -5.55
C GLN A 22 5.64 21.00 -5.60
N MET A 23 6.14 20.37 -4.55
CA MET A 23 6.17 18.91 -4.44
C MET A 23 5.05 18.41 -3.54
N VAL A 24 4.34 17.38 -4.01
CA VAL A 24 3.33 16.66 -3.22
C VAL A 24 3.64 15.17 -3.31
N MET A 25 3.78 14.53 -2.14
CA MET A 25 4.01 13.09 -2.04
C MET A 25 2.77 12.42 -1.43
N PHE A 26 2.38 11.30 -2.02
CA PHE A 26 1.27 10.48 -1.53
C PHE A 26 1.79 9.11 -1.11
N SER A 27 1.37 8.64 0.06
CA SER A 27 1.67 7.29 0.53
C SER A 27 0.51 6.76 1.36
N ALA A 28 0.24 5.46 1.24
CA ALA A 28 -0.73 4.76 2.09
C ALA A 28 -0.12 4.32 3.43
N THR A 29 1.21 4.34 3.54
CA THR A 29 1.94 3.93 4.75
C THR A 29 3.05 4.94 5.07
N TRP A 30 3.50 4.98 6.32
CA TRP A 30 4.50 5.96 6.76
C TRP A 30 5.70 5.35 7.51
N PRO A 31 6.40 4.34 6.93
CA PRO A 31 7.61 3.78 7.54
C PRO A 31 8.82 4.72 7.42
N ALA A 32 9.89 4.44 8.16
CA ALA A 32 11.13 5.23 8.17
C ALA A 32 11.75 5.46 6.78
N ALA A 33 11.57 4.51 5.85
CA ALA A 33 12.01 4.69 4.47
C ALA A 33 11.28 5.85 3.78
N VAL A 34 9.96 5.94 3.92
CA VAL A 34 9.16 7.03 3.33
C VAL A 34 9.49 8.38 4.00
N HIS A 35 9.78 8.38 5.30
CA HIS A 35 10.28 9.57 5.99
C HIS A 35 11.58 10.11 5.36
N ARG A 36 12.55 9.23 5.07
CA ARG A 36 13.82 9.62 4.45
C ARG A 36 13.58 10.22 3.06
N LEU A 37 12.69 9.63 2.28
CA LEU A 37 12.33 10.11 0.94
C LEU A 37 11.69 11.51 0.99
N ALA A 38 10.81 11.75 1.97
CA ALA A 38 10.23 13.07 2.16
C ALA A 38 11.32 14.12 2.45
N GLN A 39 12.31 13.78 3.28
CA GLN A 39 13.42 14.67 3.63
C GLN A 39 14.37 14.92 2.47
N GLU A 40 14.52 13.96 1.56
CA GLU A 40 15.42 14.04 0.42
C GLU A 40 14.84 14.88 -0.71
N TYR A 41 13.54 14.72 -0.99
CA TYR A 41 12.90 15.31 -2.16
C TYR A 41 12.06 16.55 -1.87
N MET A 42 11.42 16.65 -0.71
CA MET A 42 10.52 17.77 -0.39
C MET A 42 11.28 18.94 0.23
N ASP A 43 10.63 20.11 0.27
CA ASP A 43 11.13 21.28 0.98
C ASP A 43 11.39 20.99 2.47
N LEU A 44 12.26 21.79 3.10
CA LEU A 44 12.72 21.62 4.48
C LEU A 44 11.59 21.46 5.52
N ASN A 45 10.42 22.04 5.27
CA ASN A 45 9.26 22.02 6.17
C ASN A 45 7.98 21.61 5.43
N PRO A 46 7.80 20.33 5.08
CA PRO A 46 6.60 19.88 4.38
C PRO A 46 5.42 19.78 5.34
N VAL A 47 4.23 20.11 4.87
CA VAL A 47 2.99 19.89 5.63
C VAL A 47 2.56 18.44 5.47
N LYS A 48 2.54 17.68 6.57
CA LYS A 48 2.03 16.31 6.60
C LYS A 48 0.52 16.33 6.92
N VAL A 49 -0.27 15.73 6.05
CA VAL A 49 -1.71 15.51 6.28
C VAL A 49 -1.96 14.01 6.36
N VAL A 50 -2.56 13.55 7.45
CA VAL A 50 -2.93 12.14 7.67
C VAL A 50 -4.43 12.03 7.71
N ILE A 51 -4.99 11.08 6.97
CA ILE A 51 -6.41 10.75 6.96
C ILE A 51 -6.56 9.36 7.58
N GLY A 52 -7.29 9.26 8.69
CA GLY A 52 -7.41 8.01 9.48
C GLY A 52 -6.41 7.95 10.63
N SER A 53 -5.88 6.76 10.92
CA SER A 53 -4.83 6.54 11.94
C SER A 53 -3.44 6.55 11.31
N GLU A 54 -2.43 6.99 12.07
CA GLU A 54 -1.01 6.85 11.66
C GLU A 54 -0.52 5.40 11.79
N ASP A 55 -1.18 4.60 12.62
CA ASP A 55 -0.85 3.19 12.76
C ASP A 55 -1.19 2.44 11.48
N LEU A 56 -0.37 1.43 11.14
CA LEU A 56 -0.61 0.55 10.00
C LEU A 56 -1.88 -0.27 10.26
N ALA A 57 -3.01 0.29 9.90
CA ALA A 57 -4.31 -0.35 9.94
C ALA A 57 -4.70 -0.70 8.50
N ALA A 58 -5.00 -1.96 8.27
CA ALA A 58 -5.64 -2.34 7.04
C ALA A 58 -7.07 -1.79 7.01
N ASN A 59 -7.62 -1.59 5.80
CA ASN A 59 -8.93 -1.00 5.63
C ASN A 59 -10.00 -1.76 6.44
N HIS A 60 -10.73 -1.05 7.30
CA HIS A 60 -11.79 -1.59 8.16
C HIS A 60 -12.96 -2.19 7.36
N ASP A 61 -13.16 -1.76 6.11
CA ASP A 61 -14.21 -2.28 5.23
C ASP A 61 -13.85 -3.67 4.66
N VAL A 62 -12.62 -4.15 4.86
CA VAL A 62 -12.15 -5.44 4.36
C VAL A 62 -12.08 -6.44 5.51
N MET A 63 -12.97 -7.43 5.49
CA MET A 63 -12.90 -8.57 6.40
C MET A 63 -11.65 -9.40 6.13
N GLN A 64 -10.83 -9.60 7.16
CA GLN A 64 -9.59 -10.38 7.07
C GLN A 64 -9.73 -11.68 7.85
N ILE A 65 -9.47 -12.80 7.17
CA ILE A 65 -9.48 -14.13 7.76
C ILE A 65 -8.06 -14.70 7.62
N VAL A 66 -7.44 -15.05 8.74
CA VAL A 66 -6.13 -15.70 8.79
C VAL A 66 -6.32 -17.15 9.24
N GLU A 67 -5.85 -18.09 8.43
CA GLU A 67 -5.88 -19.52 8.73
C GLU A 67 -4.46 -20.06 8.77
N ASP A 68 -4.08 -20.67 9.90
CA ASP A 68 -2.84 -21.40 10.01
C ASP A 68 -3.06 -22.83 9.49
N LEU A 69 -2.31 -23.21 8.46
CA LEU A 69 -2.51 -24.45 7.71
C LEU A 69 -1.16 -25.07 7.38
N ASP A 70 -1.12 -26.41 7.41
CA ASP A 70 -0.01 -27.15 6.79
C ASP A 70 0.02 -26.86 5.28
N GLU A 71 1.21 -26.69 4.72
CA GLU A 71 1.39 -26.40 3.30
C GLU A 71 0.71 -27.44 2.39
N ARG A 72 0.65 -28.70 2.83
CA ARG A 72 -0.04 -29.79 2.12
C ARG A 72 -1.56 -29.58 2.08
N ALA A 73 -2.14 -28.96 3.10
CA ALA A 73 -3.58 -28.68 3.19
C ALA A 73 -4.00 -27.42 2.40
N ARG A 74 -3.06 -26.58 1.98
CA ARG A 74 -3.35 -25.30 1.31
C ARG A 74 -4.17 -25.47 0.02
N TYR A 75 -3.88 -26.50 -0.77
CA TYR A 75 -4.58 -26.73 -2.04
C TYR A 75 -6.04 -27.19 -1.84
N GLU A 76 -6.26 -28.10 -0.89
CA GLU A 76 -7.59 -28.58 -0.54
C GLU A 76 -8.45 -27.44 0.03
N ARG A 77 -7.88 -26.66 0.95
CA ARG A 77 -8.56 -25.49 1.54
C ARG A 77 -8.93 -24.44 0.49
N LEU A 78 -8.05 -24.17 -0.47
CA LEU A 78 -8.31 -23.22 -1.56
C LEU A 78 -9.46 -23.71 -2.46
N THR A 79 -9.49 -25.01 -2.76
CA THR A 79 -10.57 -25.61 -3.55
C THR A 79 -11.90 -25.51 -2.82
N ALA A 80 -11.94 -25.89 -1.54
CA ALA A 80 -13.13 -25.76 -0.70
C ALA A 80 -13.62 -24.29 -0.58
N PHE A 81 -12.69 -23.34 -0.46
CA PHE A 81 -13.02 -21.90 -0.38
C PHE A 81 -13.76 -21.40 -1.61
N LYS A 82 -13.26 -21.75 -2.80
CA LYS A 82 -13.84 -21.32 -4.08
C LYS A 82 -15.28 -21.81 -4.24
N PHE A 83 -15.55 -23.04 -3.81
CA PHE A 83 -16.91 -23.57 -3.78
C PHE A 83 -17.80 -22.76 -2.83
N SER A 84 -17.33 -22.51 -1.60
CA SER A 84 -18.09 -21.73 -0.61
C SER A 84 -18.42 -20.30 -1.08
N LEU A 85 -17.45 -19.59 -1.66
CA LEU A 85 -17.63 -18.25 -2.23
C LEU A 85 -18.61 -18.22 -3.41
N HIS A 86 -18.51 -19.21 -4.30
CA HIS A 86 -19.45 -19.32 -5.43
C HIS A 86 -20.90 -19.49 -4.95
N TRP A 87 -21.11 -20.24 -3.86
CA TRP A 87 -22.41 -20.44 -3.24
C TRP A 87 -22.91 -19.20 -2.50
N LEU A 88 -22.05 -18.52 -1.72
CA LEU A 88 -22.39 -17.27 -1.04
C LEU A 88 -22.80 -16.17 -2.02
N ASN A 89 -22.09 -16.00 -3.13
CA ASN A 89 -22.43 -15.00 -4.15
C ASN A 89 -23.72 -15.33 -4.92
N ARG A 90 -24.11 -16.61 -5.05
CA ARG A 90 -25.40 -16.99 -5.68
C ARG A 90 -26.61 -16.80 -4.76
N MET A 91 -26.42 -16.76 -3.45
CA MET A 91 -27.51 -16.59 -2.47
C MET A 91 -27.85 -15.13 -2.18
N GLY A 92 -27.25 -14.16 -2.89
CA GLY A 92 -27.66 -12.76 -2.84
C GLY A 92 -27.57 -12.11 -1.45
N SER A 93 -26.58 -12.50 -0.64
CA SER A 93 -26.27 -11.81 0.62
C SER A 93 -24.89 -11.16 0.54
N ILE A 94 -24.76 -10.18 -0.37
CA ILE A 94 -24.06 -8.90 -0.19
C ILE A 94 -24.75 -7.89 -1.11
#